data_AF-A0A645H0Z2-F1
#
_entry.id   AF-A0A645H0Z2-F1
#
_cell.length_a   1.000
_cell.length_b   1.000
_cell.length_c   1.000
_cell.angle_alpha   90.00
_cell.angle_beta   90.00
_cell.angle_gamma   90.00
#
_symmetry.space_group_name_H-M   'P 1'
#
loop_
_entity.id
_entity.type
_entity.pdbx_description
1 polymer ?
#
loop_
_entity_poly.entity_id
_entity_poly.type
_entity_poly.pdbx_seq_one_letter_code
_entity_poly.pdbx_strand_id
1 'polypeptide(L)' 'MSRRCDICDKGVVAGAQFSHSHRQSKRTFAPNLKRVKAIVKGSPKTIHVCTRCLRSGKVQRAV' A
#
# COMPACT_ATOMS: atom_id res chain seq x y z
N MET A 1 12.01 -1.17 -4.35
CA MET A 1 11.00 -0.82 -3.31
C MET A 1 9.83 -1.77 -3.41
N SER A 2 9.55 -2.55 -2.36
CA SER A 2 8.37 -3.42 -2.31
C SER A 2 7.11 -2.56 -2.30
N ARG A 3 6.28 -2.67 -3.34
CA ARG A 3 4.93 -2.06 -3.38
C ARG A 3 3.97 -2.89 -2.53
N ARG A 4 4.36 -3.20 -1.29
CA ARG A 4 3.56 -3.93 -0.30
C ARG A 4 3.40 -3.11 0.97
N CYS A 5 2.27 -3.28 1.63
CA CYS A 5 2.04 -2.72 2.95
C CYS A 5 2.60 -3.66 4.01
N ASP A 6 3.44 -3.16 4.92
CA ASP A 6 4.10 -3.95 5.97
C ASP A 6 3.15 -4.47 7.08
N ILE A 7 1.85 -4.21 6.96
CA ILE A 7 0.84 -4.49 8.01
C ILE A 7 -0.28 -5.40 7.53
N CYS A 8 -0.71 -5.21 6.28
CA CYS A 8 -1.83 -5.96 5.72
C CYS A 8 -1.44 -6.67 4.42
N ASP A 9 -0.15 -6.67 4.08
CA ASP A 9 0.44 -7.33 2.92
C ASP A 9 -0.17 -7.01 1.55
N LYS A 10 -1.00 -5.96 1.49
CA LYS A 10 -1.59 -5.49 0.24
C LYS A 10 -0.48 -5.17 -0.74
N GLY A 11 -0.42 -5.95 -1.80
CA GLY A 11 0.54 -5.81 -2.89
C GLY A 11 -0.08 -5.30 -4.17
N VAL A 12 0.75 -5.23 -5.20
CA VAL A 12 0.31 -4.95 -6.56
C VAL A 12 -0.45 -6.15 -7.10
N VAL A 13 -1.62 -5.90 -7.67
CA VAL A 13 -2.41 -6.91 -8.36
C VAL A 13 -2.29 -6.67 -9.86
N ALA A 14 -2.09 -7.73 -10.63
CA ALA A 14 -2.11 -7.66 -12.09
C ALA A 14 -3.55 -7.68 -12.61
N GLY A 15 -3.82 -6.94 -13.67
CA GLY A 15 -5.11 -6.98 -14.36
C GLY A 15 -5.02 -6.38 -15.74
N ALA A 16 -6.18 -6.02 -16.28
CA ALA A 16 -6.29 -5.47 -17.62
C ALA A 16 -7.12 -4.19 -17.62
N GLN A 17 -6.82 -3.31 -18.56
CA GLN A 17 -7.62 -2.15 -18.91
C GLN A 17 -8.33 -2.44 -20.23
N PHE A 18 -9.63 -2.19 -20.27
CA PHE A 18 -10.46 -2.36 -21.45
C PHE A 18 -10.85 -0.99 -22.00
N SER A 19 -10.70 -0.79 -23.31
CA SER A 19 -11.24 0.37 -24.00
C SER A 19 -12.74 0.21 -24.29
N HIS A 20 -13.39 1.29 -24.73
CA HIS A 20 -14.76 1.25 -25.24
C HIS A 20 -14.96 0.19 -26.35
N SER A 21 -13.94 -0.03 -27.17
CA SER A 21 -13.93 -1.05 -28.23
C SER A 21 -13.42 -2.42 -27.77
N HIS A 22 -13.38 -2.68 -26.45
CA HIS A 22 -12.90 -3.93 -25.85
C HIS A 22 -11.45 -4.31 -26.21
N ARG A 23 -10.59 -3.31 -26.50
CA ARG A 23 -9.15 -3.57 -26.64
C ARG A 23 -8.53 -3.73 -25.26
N GLN A 24 -7.87 -4.86 -25.05
CA GLN A 24 -7.25 -5.21 -23.78
C GLN A 24 -5.79 -4.75 -23.74
N SER A 25 -5.43 -3.98 -22.71
CA SER A 25 -4.03 -3.69 -22.37
C SER A 25 -3.72 -4.15 -20.95
N LYS A 26 -2.48 -4.61 -20.71
CA LYS A 26 -2.05 -5.05 -19.37
C LYS A 26 -1.90 -3.82 -18.46
N ARG A 27 -2.41 -3.91 -17.24
CA ARG A 27 -2.26 -2.87 -16.21
C ARG A 27 -2.00 -3.49 -14.85
N THR A 28 -1.30 -2.76 -14.00
CA THR A 28 -1.12 -3.11 -12.59
C THR A 28 -1.92 -2.18 -11.68
N PHE A 29 -2.56 -2.73 -10.65
CA PHE A 29 -3.22 -1.99 -9.59
C PHE A 29 -2.33 -1.96 -8.36
N ALA A 30 -1.69 -0.81 -8.12
CA ALA A 30 -0.83 -0.61 -6.95
C ALA A 30 -1.63 -0.01 -5.78
N PRO A 31 -1.42 -0.48 -4.54
CA PRO A 31 -2.00 0.16 -3.36
C PRO A 31 -1.38 1.54 -3.11
N ASN A 32 -2.16 2.47 -2.57
CA ASN A 32 -1.65 3.78 -2.14
C ASN A 32 -0.86 3.62 -0.84
N LEU A 33 0.46 3.46 -0.98
CA LEU A 33 1.41 3.31 0.12
C LEU A 33 2.02 4.66 0.49
N LYS A 34 2.16 4.90 1.79
CA LYS A 34 2.82 6.08 2.36
C LYS A 34 3.95 5.63 3.27
N ARG A 35 5.05 6.35 3.22
CA ARG A 35 6.18 6.18 4.14
C ARG A 35 5.85 6.93 5.43
N VAL A 36 5.85 6.22 6.55
CA VAL A 36 5.57 6.80 7.86
C VAL A 36 6.57 6.30 8.89
N LYS A 37 6.90 7.15 9.87
CA LYS A 37 7.57 6.72 11.10
C LYS A 37 6.52 6.14 12.03
N ALA A 38 6.64 4.85 12.33
CA ALA A 38 5.74 4.13 13.22
C ALA A 38 6.53 3.51 14.36
N ILE A 39 5.91 3.42 15.53
CA ILE A 39 6.47 2.68 16.66
C ILE A 39 6.20 1.20 16.40
N VAL A 40 7.26 0.45 16.07
CA VAL A 40 7.18 -1.01 15.87
C VAL A 40 7.98 -1.65 16.99
N LYS A 41 7.28 -2.39 17.87
CA LYS A 41 7.87 -3.07 19.04
C LYS A 41 8.68 -2.11 19.94
N GLY A 42 8.13 -0.93 20.24
CA GLY A 42 8.77 0.07 21.12
C GLY A 42 9.85 0.93 20.46
N SER A 43 10.30 0.61 19.25
CA SER A 43 11.29 1.40 18.50
C SER A 43 10.66 2.15 17.32
N PRO A 44 11.00 3.42 17.06
CA PRO A 44 10.52 4.13 15.88
C PRO A 44 11.23 3.57 14.63
N LYS A 45 10.45 3.03 13.70
CA LYS A 45 10.93 2.52 12.41
C LYS A 45 10.18 3.19 11.27
N THR A 46 10.87 3.37 10.14
CA THR A 46 10.23 3.86 8.92
C THR A 46 9.67 2.67 8.16
N ILE A 47 8.35 2.63 7.96
CA ILE A 47 7.64 1.54 7.30
C ILE A 47 6.73 2.06 6.17
N HIS A 48 6.37 1.17 5.24
CA HIS A 48 5.44 1.44 4.16
C HIS A 48 4.03 0.97 4.55
N VAL A 49 3.11 1.92 4.67
CA VAL A 49 1.76 1.66 5.17
C VAL A 49 0.74 2.11 4.13
N CYS A 50 -0.26 1.27 3.86
CA CYS A 50 -1.36 1.67 2.98
C CYS A 50 -2.26 2.70 3.67
N THR A 51 -2.84 3.62 2.89
CA THR A 51 -3.74 4.65 3.41
C THR A 51 -4.93 4.08 4.19
N ARG A 52 -5.40 2.86 3.84
CA ARG A 52 -6.44 2.17 4.64
C ARG A 52 -5.97 1.81 6.05
N CYS A 53 -4.75 1.28 6.22
CA CYS A 53 -4.22 0.98 7.55
C CYS A 53 -3.98 2.25 8.38
N LEU A 54 -3.56 3.35 7.73
CA LEU A 54 -3.44 4.65 8.40
C LEU A 54 -4.81 5.18 8.85
N ARG A 55 -5.83 5.06 8.00
CA ARG A 55 -7.19 5.51 8.33
C ARG A 55 -7.83 4.67 9.44
N SER A 56 -7.59 3.37 9.46
CA SER A 56 -8.13 2.45 10.48
C SER A 56 -7.38 2.49 11.81
N GLY A 57 -6.41 3.39 12.00
CA GLY A 57 -5.66 3.48 13.27
C GLY A 57 -4.78 2.26 13.59
N LYS A 58 -4.51 1.38 12.61
CA LYS A 58 -3.68 0.17 12.81
C LYS A 58 -2.19 0.48 13.03
N VAL A 59 -1.83 1.77 13.01
CA VAL A 59 -0.45 2.25 13.13
C VAL A 59 -0.40 3.41 14.10
N GLN A 60 0.40 3.25 15.16
CA GLN A 60 0.77 4.35 16.00
C GLN A 60 1.96 5.08 15.37
N ARG A 61 1.72 6.32 14.95
CA ARG A 61 2.78 7.18 14.44
C ARG A 61 3.68 7.56 15.61
N ALA A 62 4.99 7.47 15.40
CA ALA A 62 5.95 8.14 16.26
C ALA A 62 5.88 9.63 15.87
N VAL A 63 5.13 10.42 16.64
CA VAL A 63 5.11 11.88 16.52
C VAL A 63 6.42 12.42 17.04
#